data_AF-A0A6J6W5Z3-F1
#
_entry.id   AF-A0A6J6W5Z3-F1
#
_cell.length_a   1.000
_cell.length_b   1.000
_cell.length_c   1.000
_cell.angle_alpha   90.00
_cell.angle_beta   90.00
_cell.angle_gamma   90.00
#
_symmetry.space_group_name_H-M   'P 1'
#
loop_
_entity.id
_entity.type
_entity.pdbx_description
1 polymer ?
#
loop_
_entity_poly.entity_id
_entity_poly.type
_entity_poly.pdbx_seq_one_letter_code
_entity_poly.pdbx_strand_id
1 'polypeptide(L)' 'MDQFVVDLGASSKAQSGDWVIVFGPGDSGEYTADDWGSASGSINYEIVTRIGPRVNRIYEL' A
#
# COMPACT_ATOMS: atom_id res chain seq x y z
N MET A 1 8.14 -9.49 -11.22
CA MET A 1 6.72 -9.70 -10.85
C MET A 1 6.27 -8.36 -10.33
N ASP A 2 5.27 -7.78 -10.99
CA ASP A 2 5.08 -6.32 -10.97
C ASP A 2 3.60 -5.95 -10.76
N GLN A 3 2.75 -6.95 -10.47
CA GLN A 3 1.30 -6.81 -10.33
C GLN A 3 0.73 -7.84 -9.34
N PHE A 4 -0.36 -7.45 -8.68
CA PHE A 4 -1.24 -8.32 -7.89
C PHE A 4 -2.69 -7.90 -8.13
N VAL A 5 -3.65 -8.71 -7.67
CA VAL A 5 -5.08 -8.48 -7.85
C VAL A 5 -5.74 -8.36 -6.49
N VAL A 6 -6.74 -7.47 -6.38
CA VAL A 6 -7.60 -7.32 -5.22
C VAL A 6 -9.05 -7.53 -5.63
N ASP A 7 -9.84 -8.12 -4.75
CA ASP A 7 -11.30 -8.16 -4.91
C ASP A 7 -11.90 -6.89 -4.33
N LEU A 8 -12.66 -6.15 -5.14
CA LEU A 8 -13.35 -4.93 -4.73
C LEU A 8 -14.82 -5.19 -4.34
N GLY A 9 -15.29 -6.42 -4.51
CA GLY A 9 -16.67 -6.81 -4.30
C GLY A 9 -17.61 -6.39 -5.44
N ALA A 10 -18.77 -7.04 -5.50
CA ALA A 10 -19.73 -6.93 -6.60
C ALA A 10 -20.36 -5.53 -6.77
N SER A 11 -20.34 -4.70 -5.72
CA SER A 11 -20.92 -3.34 -5.72
C SER A 11 -19.87 -2.24 -5.92
N SER A 12 -18.63 -2.60 -6.23
CA SER A 12 -17.56 -1.62 -6.44
C SER A 12 -17.91 -0.63 -7.56
N LYS A 13 -17.56 0.63 -7.32
CA LYS A 13 -17.67 1.72 -8.30
C LYS A 13 -16.32 2.18 -8.82
N ALA A 14 -15.23 1.49 -8.45
CA ALA A 14 -13.89 1.85 -8.86
C ALA A 14 -13.74 1.76 -10.38
N GLN A 15 -12.93 2.65 -10.92
CA GLN A 15 -12.64 2.75 -12.35
C GLN A 15 -11.13 2.68 -12.60
N SER A 16 -10.76 2.35 -13.84
CA SER A 16 -9.37 2.39 -14.25
C SER A 16 -8.80 3.79 -14.10
N GLY A 17 -7.68 3.91 -13.39
CA GLY A 17 -7.02 5.18 -13.09
C GLY A 17 -7.32 5.73 -11.70
N ASP A 18 -8.26 5.15 -10.96
CA ASP A 18 -8.47 5.52 -9.56
C ASP A 18 -7.22 5.25 -8.72
N TRP A 19 -6.96 6.17 -7.79
CA TRP A 19 -5.85 6.03 -6.85
C TRP A 19 -6.11 4.94 -5.83
N VAL A 20 -5.03 4.22 -5.48
CA VAL A 20 -5.03 3.25 -4.39
C VAL A 20 -3.91 3.57 -3.42
N ILE A 21 -4.19 3.45 -2.12
CA ILE A 21 -3.21 3.58 -1.06
C ILE A 21 -2.89 2.16 -0.57
N VAL A 22 -1.65 1.72 -0.77
CA VAL A 22 -1.19 0.39 -0.31
C VAL A 22 -0.89 0.42 1.19
N PHE A 23 -0.21 1.48 1.64
CA PHE A 23 -0.14 1.85 3.05
C PHE A 23 -0.02 3.37 3.19
N GLY A 24 -0.64 3.90 4.24
CA GLY A 24 -0.76 5.33 4.48
C GLY A 24 -0.57 5.71 5.95
N PRO A 25 -0.93 6.94 6.33
CA PRO A 25 -0.83 7.41 7.71
C PRO A 25 -1.86 6.74 8.64
N GLY A 26 -2.90 6.10 8.09
CA GLY A 26 -3.95 5.40 8.85
C GLY A 26 -5.04 6.31 9.41
N ASP A 27 -5.03 7.60 9.06
CA ASP A 27 -6.02 8.58 9.51
C ASP A 27 -7.40 8.35 8.87
N SER A 28 -7.45 7.65 7.73
CA SER A 28 -8.67 7.37 6.96
C SER A 28 -8.95 5.87 6.84
N GLY A 29 -8.34 5.06 7.73
CA GLY A 29 -8.53 3.61 7.79
C GLY A 29 -7.63 2.80 6.87
N GLU A 30 -6.61 3.42 6.28
CA GLU A 30 -5.58 2.70 5.52
C GLU A 30 -4.73 1.82 6.43
N TYR A 31 -4.20 0.73 5.87
CA TYR A 31 -3.16 -0.03 6.55
C TYR A 31 -1.92 0.85 6.72
N THR A 32 -1.33 0.81 7.91
CA THR A 32 -0.03 1.41 8.19
C THR A 32 1.09 0.45 7.84
N ALA A 33 2.35 0.92 7.82
CA ALA A 33 3.50 0.04 7.68
C ALA A 33 3.62 -0.97 8.85
N ASP A 34 3.15 -0.60 10.05
CA ASP A 34 3.09 -1.49 11.21
C ASP A 34 2.05 -2.61 11.04
N ASP A 35 0.90 -2.31 10.42
CA ASP A 35 -0.11 -3.32 10.10
C ASP A 35 0.43 -4.33 9.09
N TRP A 36 1.14 -3.86 8.05
CA TRP A 36 1.79 -4.73 7.08
C TRP A 36 2.92 -5.58 7.71
N GLY A 37 3.70 -4.99 8.61
CA GLY A 37 4.71 -5.72 9.38
C GLY A 37 4.06 -6.86 10.15
N SER A 38 3.01 -6.55 10.92
CA SER A 38 2.26 -7.54 11.71
C SER A 38 1.62 -8.62 10.83
N ALA A 39 0.97 -8.25 9.73
CA ALA A 39 0.32 -9.18 8.81
C ALA A 39 1.30 -10.13 8.10
N SER A 40 2.53 -9.67 7.86
CA SER A 40 3.59 -10.49 7.27
C SER A 40 4.42 -11.28 8.29
N GLY A 41 4.14 -11.14 9.58
CA GLY A 41 4.94 -11.76 10.65
C GLY A 41 6.32 -11.14 10.83
N SER A 42 6.48 -9.87 10.45
CA SER A 42 7.72 -9.09 10.53
C SER A 42 7.45 -7.74 11.23
N ILE A 43 8.25 -6.72 10.90
CA ILE A 43 8.20 -5.37 11.46
C ILE A 43 8.11 -4.30 10.36
N ASN A 44 7.61 -3.12 10.72
CA ASN A 44 7.46 -1.98 9.80
C ASN A 44 8.75 -1.58 9.07
N TYR A 45 9.92 -1.66 9.73
CA TYR A 45 11.22 -1.34 9.14
C TYR A 45 11.50 -2.19 7.90
N GLU A 46 11.12 -3.47 7.90
CA GLU A 46 11.29 -4.31 6.71
C GLU A 46 10.35 -3.90 5.57
N ILE A 47 9.13 -3.45 5.88
CA ILE A 47 8.17 -3.00 4.87
C ILE A 47 8.70 -1.78 4.11
N VAL A 48 9.11 -0.73 4.85
CA VAL A 48 9.53 0.54 4.23
C VAL A 48 10.89 0.43 3.53
N THR A 49 11.79 -0.42 4.01
CA THR A 49 13.13 -0.60 3.40
C THR A 49 13.13 -1.55 2.21
N ARG A 50 12.09 -2.37 2.02
CA ARG A 50 11.96 -3.29 0.88
C ARG A 50 11.33 -2.67 -0.37
N ILE A 51 10.89 -1.41 -0.31
CA ILE A 51 10.45 -0.69 -1.51
C ILE A 51 11.65 -0.45 -2.43
N GLY A 52 11.75 -1.24 -3.50
CA GLY A 52 12.88 -1.19 -4.42
C GLY A 52 12.98 0.14 -5.19
N PRO A 53 14.13 0.44 -5.82
CA PRO A 53 14.40 1.71 -6.49
C PRO A 53 13.51 2.01 -7.72
N ARG A 54 12.74 1.02 -8.21
CA ARG A 54 11.82 1.20 -9.35
C ARG A 54 10.60 2.05 -9.03
N VAL A 55 10.25 2.21 -7.74
CA VAL A 55 9.15 3.07 -7.31
C VAL A 55 9.67 4.51 -7.24
N ASN A 56 9.07 5.44 -7.98
CA ASN A 56 9.50 6.84 -7.91
C ASN A 56 9.17 7.44 -6.54
N ARG A 57 10.13 8.17 -5.95
CA ARG A 57 9.90 8.93 -4.72
C ARG A 57 9.59 10.37 -5.10
N ILE A 58 8.43 10.84 -4.68
CA ILE A 58 7.99 12.22 -4.85
C ILE A 58 8.12 12.88 -3.48
N TYR A 59 8.77 14.04 -3.43
CA TYR A 59 9.00 14.79 -2.20
C TYR A 59 8.21 16.10 -2.27
N GLU A 60 7.45 16.37 -1.23
CA GLU A 60 6.70 17.62 -1.04
C GLU A 60 7.29 18.36 0.18
N LEU A 61 7.28 19.70 0.11
CA LEU A 61 7.84 20.59 1.14
C LEU A 61 6.76 21.08 2.11
#